data_AF-A0A381U0B5-F1
#
_entry.id   AF-A0A381U0B5-F1
#
_cell.length_a   1.000
_cell.length_b   1.000
_cell.length_c   1.000
_cell.angle_alpha   90.00
_cell.angle_beta   90.00
_cell.angle_gamma   90.00
#
_symmetry.space_group_name_H-M   'P 1'
#
loop_
_entity.id
_entity.type
_entity.pdbx_description
1 polymer ?
#
loop_
_entity_poly.entity_id
_entity_poly.type
_entity_poly.pdbx_seq_one_letter_code
_entity_poly.pdbx_strand_id
1 'polypeptide(L)'
;VAVVVSVIVLVVLAAVVLVGASRRRDSGAAGLSREARRRDRSNPVLATGSDEDPSGREVEAAAAAARSSNEVAVVESAPPVPFVAPDPSTLGVTRRQFFNRSIVGMMGFGLSGFGGACLAFLWPQGVSGFGSKIRVGNLVEVLADIETNNGFLYKPEGRMWITAYPNGSVEKARAAYSPAELAGMTAGVEQGFDSGVMALYQKCPHLGCRVPNCVSSQWFECPCHGSQYNQVGEKRGGPAPRGMDRFAVSVDGGVLVVDTGTIVQGPPIGTNTTGQEAEGPNCIGEAGGH
;
A
#
# COMPACT_ATOMS: atom_id res chain seq x y z
N VAL A 1 -4.47 -4.24 -19.65
CA VAL A 1 -5.60 -3.58 -20.36
C VAL A 1 -6.53 -2.85 -19.39
N ALA A 2 -7.07 -3.51 -18.35
CA ALA A 2 -7.98 -2.87 -17.39
C ALA A 2 -7.43 -1.59 -16.73
N VAL A 3 -6.16 -1.60 -16.30
CA VAL A 3 -5.51 -0.44 -15.66
C VAL A 3 -5.38 0.75 -16.60
N VAL A 4 -5.05 0.51 -17.87
CA VAL A 4 -4.92 1.56 -18.90
C VAL A 4 -6.26 2.22 -19.18
N VAL A 5 -7.34 1.41 -19.26
CA VAL A 5 -8.70 1.92 -19.45
C VAL A 5 -9.14 2.79 -18.27
N SER A 6 -8.86 2.37 -17.02
CA SER A 6 -9.20 3.15 -15.82
C SER A 6 -8.50 4.50 -15.77
N VAL A 7 -7.23 4.56 -16.16
CA VAL A 7 -6.46 5.82 -16.21
C VAL A 7 -7.04 6.77 -17.26
N ILE A 8 -7.38 6.28 -18.45
CA ILE A 8 -7.99 7.09 -19.51
C ILE A 8 -9.33 7.67 -19.05
N VAL A 9 -10.17 6.87 -18.40
CA VAL A 9 -11.48 7.33 -17.89
C VAL A 9 -11.31 8.43 -16.83
N LEU A 10 -10.35 8.30 -15.92
CA LEU A 10 -10.09 9.33 -14.90
C LEU A 10 -9.58 10.64 -15.50
N VAL A 11 -8.70 10.57 -16.51
CA VAL A 11 -8.20 11.75 -17.22
C VAL A 11 -9.32 12.46 -17.97
N VAL A 12 -10.21 11.71 -18.63
CA VAL A 12 -11.37 12.27 -19.35
C VAL A 12 -12.35 12.92 -18.38
N LEU A 13 -12.66 12.26 -17.25
CA LEU A 13 -13.55 12.84 -16.21
C LEU A 13 -12.97 14.12 -15.61
N ALA A 14 -11.67 14.15 -15.31
CA ALA A 14 -10.99 15.34 -14.82
C ALA A 14 -11.06 16.50 -15.84
N ALA A 15 -10.85 16.20 -17.13
CA ALA A 15 -10.97 17.19 -18.19
C ALA A 15 -12.40 17.72 -18.33
N VAL A 16 -13.42 16.86 -18.24
CA VAL A 16 -14.84 17.26 -18.28
C VAL A 16 -15.19 18.17 -17.11
N VAL A 17 -14.72 17.86 -15.90
CA VAL A 17 -14.96 18.71 -14.71
C VAL A 17 -14.28 20.07 -14.87
N LEU A 18 -13.03 20.11 -15.35
CA LEU A 18 -12.30 21.38 -15.58
C LEU A 18 -12.97 22.24 -16.66
N VAL A 19 -13.42 21.63 -17.76
CA VAL A 19 -14.14 22.34 -18.83
C VAL A 19 -15.52 22.79 -18.37
N GLY A 20 -16.24 21.96 -17.61
CA GLY A 20 -17.54 22.31 -17.04
C GLY A 20 -17.47 23.45 -16.02
N ALA A 21 -16.45 23.43 -15.15
CA ALA A 21 -16.20 24.48 -14.18
C ALA A 21 -15.78 25.81 -14.84
N SER A 22 -15.00 25.75 -15.93
CA SER A 22 -14.57 26.97 -16.65
C SER A 22 -15.68 27.64 -17.48
N ARG A 23 -16.78 26.91 -17.78
CA ARG A 23 -17.91 27.41 -18.58
C ARG A 23 -19.08 27.98 -17.78
N ARG A 24 -19.09 27.90 -16.44
CA ARG A 24 -20.16 28.53 -15.64
C ARG A 24 -20.09 30.06 -15.79
N ARG A 25 -20.98 30.60 -16.61
CA ARG A 25 -21.32 32.03 -16.63
C ARG A 25 -22.12 32.35 -15.39
N ASP A 26 -21.63 33.28 -14.58
CA ASP A 26 -22.37 33.89 -13.48
C ASP A 26 -23.47 34.80 -14.05
N SER A 27 -24.56 34.21 -14.54
CA SER A 27 -25.81 34.92 -14.77
C SER A 27 -26.75 34.61 -13.61
N GLY A 28 -26.57 35.31 -12.49
CA GLY A 28 -27.45 35.16 -11.33
C GLY A 28 -26.88 35.61 -9.99
N ALA A 29 -26.33 36.83 -9.90
CA ALA A 29 -25.97 37.43 -8.61
C ALA A 29 -26.39 38.90 -8.56
N ALA A 30 -27.67 39.18 -8.84
CA ALA A 30 -28.30 40.44 -8.46
C ALA A 30 -29.18 40.19 -7.23
N GLY A 31 -28.57 40.26 -6.04
CA GLY A 31 -29.29 40.16 -4.77
C GLY A 31 -28.35 39.92 -3.58
N LEU A 32 -28.55 40.67 -2.49
CA LEU A 32 -27.86 40.43 -1.22
C LEU A 32 -28.29 39.07 -0.65
N SER A 33 -27.33 38.31 -0.12
CA SER A 33 -27.60 37.01 0.49
C SER A 33 -28.51 37.16 1.72
N ARG A 34 -29.31 36.12 2.01
CA ARG A 34 -30.18 36.10 3.20
C ARG A 34 -29.38 36.30 4.50
N GLU A 35 -28.14 35.82 4.53
CA GLU A 35 -27.21 36.00 5.64
C GLU A 35 -26.83 37.48 5.85
N ALA A 36 -26.59 38.21 4.76
CA ALA A 36 -26.30 39.64 4.80
C ALA A 36 -27.49 40.44 5.35
N ARG A 37 -28.72 40.13 4.89
CA ARG A 37 -29.95 40.75 5.42
C ARG A 37 -30.21 40.44 6.89
N ARG A 38 -29.78 39.26 7.36
CA ARG A 38 -30.00 38.83 8.75
C ARG A 38 -29.01 39.47 9.72
N ARG A 39 -27.79 39.76 9.28
CA ARG A 39 -26.80 40.53 10.06
C ARG A 39 -27.08 42.03 10.09
N ASP A 40 -27.81 42.55 9.12
CA ASP A 40 -28.25 43.95 9.09
C ASP A 40 -29.43 44.24 10.04
N ARG A 41 -29.95 43.22 10.74
CA ARG A 41 -30.85 43.43 11.87
C ARG A 41 -30.05 43.88 13.09
N SER A 42 -30.46 44.98 13.68
CA SER A 42 -29.85 45.55 14.88
C SER A 42 -29.71 44.51 15.99
N ASN A 43 -28.49 44.41 16.55
CA ASN A 43 -28.16 43.50 17.64
C ASN A 43 -28.77 44.03 18.95
N PRO A 44 -29.71 43.31 19.60
CA PRO A 44 -30.38 43.78 20.81
C PRO A 44 -29.45 43.90 22.02
N VAL A 45 -28.25 43.28 22.00
CA VAL A 45 -27.23 43.41 23.06
C VAL A 45 -26.52 44.77 23.04
N LEU A 46 -26.53 45.46 21.89
CA LEU A 46 -26.01 46.83 21.75
C LEU A 46 -27.08 47.90 22.05
N ALA A 47 -28.31 47.49 22.38
CA ALA A 47 -29.43 48.39 22.65
C ALA A 47 -29.61 48.75 24.13
N THR A 48 -28.69 48.32 25.01
CA THR A 48 -28.75 48.58 26.46
C THR A 48 -27.64 49.50 26.97
N GLY A 49 -27.09 50.35 26.10
CA GLY A 49 -26.24 51.49 26.50
C GLY A 49 -27.10 52.71 26.82
N SER A 50 -26.73 53.45 27.86
CA SER A 50 -27.39 54.64 28.41
C SER A 50 -27.97 55.63 27.38
N ASP A 51 -29.18 56.12 27.66
CA ASP A 51 -29.97 57.10 26.89
C ASP A 51 -29.34 58.52 26.74
N GLU A 52 -28.03 58.68 26.86
CA GLU A 52 -27.34 59.99 26.76
C GLU A 52 -26.35 60.12 25.60
N ASP A 53 -25.97 59.03 24.93
CA ASP A 53 -25.14 59.11 23.73
C ASP A 53 -26.01 59.19 22.47
N PRO A 54 -25.79 60.18 21.57
CA PRO A 54 -26.57 60.29 20.34
C PRO A 54 -26.42 59.01 19.53
N SER A 55 -27.56 58.45 19.12
CA SER A 55 -27.59 57.25 18.30
C SER A 55 -26.79 57.48 17.01
N GLY A 56 -26.24 56.41 16.43
CA GLY A 56 -25.53 56.51 15.15
C GLY A 56 -26.36 57.18 14.04
N ARG A 57 -27.70 57.10 14.10
CA ARG A 57 -28.61 57.82 13.19
C ARG A 57 -28.65 59.32 13.45
N GLU A 58 -28.58 59.75 14.71
CA GLU A 58 -28.56 61.17 15.07
C GLU A 58 -27.21 61.81 14.75
N VAL A 59 -26.11 61.07 14.93
CA VAL A 59 -24.77 61.51 14.50
C VAL A 59 -24.71 61.63 12.97
N GLU A 60 -25.24 60.66 12.24
CA GLU A 60 -25.35 60.71 10.76
C GLU A 60 -26.26 61.86 10.31
N ALA A 61 -27.39 62.09 10.99
CA ALA A 61 -28.31 63.18 10.68
C ALA A 61 -27.69 64.56 10.97
N ALA A 62 -26.97 64.70 12.08
CA ALA A 62 -26.24 65.92 12.44
C ALA A 62 -25.07 66.17 11.46
N ALA A 63 -24.34 65.13 11.06
CA ALA A 63 -23.28 65.23 10.07
C ALA A 63 -23.82 65.55 8.66
N ALA A 64 -25.03 65.10 8.32
CA ALA A 64 -25.70 65.45 7.07
C ALA A 64 -26.19 66.90 7.09
N ALA A 65 -26.75 67.37 8.20
CA ALA A 65 -27.14 68.77 8.39
C ALA A 65 -25.94 69.72 8.42
N ALA A 66 -24.81 69.30 9.01
CA ALA A 66 -23.56 70.08 8.99
C ALA A 66 -22.94 70.18 7.58
N ARG A 67 -23.19 69.18 6.72
CA ARG A 67 -22.75 69.17 5.31
C ARG A 67 -23.63 70.03 4.38
N SER A 68 -24.78 70.53 4.85
CA SER A 68 -25.70 71.34 4.03
C SER A 68 -25.52 72.85 4.18
N SER A 69 -24.36 73.33 4.64
CA SER A 69 -24.05 74.76 4.54
C SER A 69 -23.96 75.16 3.06
N ASN A 70 -24.78 76.14 2.69
CA ASN A 70 -25.11 76.57 1.32
C ASN A 70 -23.94 77.21 0.55
N GLU A 71 -22.89 76.45 0.23
CA GLU A 71 -21.85 76.92 -0.71
C GLU A 71 -21.16 75.80 -1.49
N VAL A 72 -21.90 74.74 -1.85
CA VAL A 72 -21.39 73.74 -2.80
C VAL A 72 -21.98 74.07 -4.17
N ALA A 73 -21.11 74.44 -5.11
CA ALA A 73 -21.48 74.64 -6.51
C ALA A 73 -22.21 73.38 -7.02
N VAL A 74 -23.47 73.54 -7.45
CA VAL A 74 -24.23 72.48 -8.10
C VAL A 74 -23.55 72.20 -9.44
N VAL A 75 -22.65 71.24 -9.46
CA VAL A 75 -22.16 70.66 -10.71
C VAL A 75 -23.35 69.92 -11.29
N GLU A 76 -23.92 70.47 -12.37
CA GLU A 76 -25.01 69.86 -13.12
C GLU A 76 -24.56 68.45 -13.51
N SER A 77 -25.14 67.46 -12.83
CA SER A 77 -24.74 66.07 -12.99
C SER A 77 -25.18 65.66 -14.38
N ALA A 78 -24.22 65.49 -15.29
CA ALA A 78 -24.49 64.97 -16.62
C ALA A 78 -25.38 63.72 -16.48
N PRO A 79 -26.41 63.56 -17.35
CA PRO A 79 -27.34 62.46 -17.24
C PRO A 79 -26.56 61.15 -17.16
N PRO A 80 -26.97 60.21 -16.28
CA PRO A 80 -26.23 58.99 -16.04
C PRO A 80 -26.04 58.26 -17.37
N VAL A 81 -24.80 58.27 -17.87
CA VAL A 81 -24.48 57.59 -19.12
C VAL A 81 -24.75 56.11 -18.88
N PRO A 82 -25.56 55.44 -19.71
CA PRO A 82 -25.82 54.02 -19.54
C PRO A 82 -24.48 53.29 -19.58
N PHE A 83 -24.21 52.49 -18.54
CA PHE A 83 -23.00 51.68 -18.48
C PHE A 83 -22.95 50.76 -19.70
N VAL A 84 -22.03 51.04 -20.61
CA VAL A 84 -21.72 50.13 -21.72
C VAL A 84 -20.63 49.19 -21.22
N ALA A 85 -20.96 47.90 -21.14
CA ALA A 85 -19.98 46.88 -20.79
C ALA A 85 -18.81 46.95 -21.81
N PRO A 86 -17.55 47.05 -21.36
CA PRO A 86 -16.41 47.04 -22.27
C PRO A 86 -16.42 45.76 -23.12
N ASP A 87 -16.05 45.88 -24.40
CA ASP A 87 -16.01 44.74 -25.33
C ASP A 87 -15.12 43.62 -24.74
N PRO A 88 -15.62 42.36 -24.64
CA PRO A 88 -14.86 41.21 -24.14
C PRO A 88 -13.44 41.06 -24.73
N SER A 89 -13.21 41.52 -25.96
CA SER A 89 -11.89 41.49 -26.61
C SER A 89 -10.88 42.46 -25.98
N THR A 90 -11.34 43.55 -25.36
CA THR A 90 -10.50 44.60 -24.74
C THR A 90 -10.10 44.29 -23.30
N LEU A 91 -10.87 43.44 -22.61
CA LEU A 91 -10.68 43.15 -21.18
C LEU A 91 -9.64 42.05 -20.90
N GLY A 92 -9.20 41.31 -21.91
CA GLY A 92 -8.19 40.26 -21.79
C GLY A 92 -8.51 39.26 -20.66
N VAL A 93 -7.63 39.22 -19.63
CA VAL A 93 -7.87 38.45 -18.39
C VAL A 93 -8.27 39.39 -17.28
N THR A 94 -9.49 39.23 -16.76
CA THR A 94 -9.93 40.04 -15.62
C THR A 94 -9.19 39.64 -14.33
N ARG A 95 -9.05 40.57 -13.37
CA ARG A 95 -8.43 40.28 -12.06
C ARG A 95 -9.04 39.04 -11.39
N ARG A 96 -10.37 38.90 -11.46
CA ARG A 96 -11.10 37.74 -10.92
C ARG A 96 -10.75 36.44 -11.66
N GLN A 97 -10.66 36.49 -12.99
CA GLN A 97 -10.22 35.34 -13.78
C GLN A 97 -8.78 34.95 -13.47
N PHE A 98 -7.88 35.92 -13.30
CA PHE A 98 -6.50 35.66 -12.88
C PHE A 98 -6.47 34.95 -11.53
N PHE A 99 -7.11 35.51 -10.49
CA PHE A 99 -7.10 34.89 -9.16
C PHE A 99 -7.77 33.52 -9.12
N ASN A 100 -8.92 33.34 -9.78
CA ASN A 100 -9.59 32.04 -9.80
C ASN A 100 -8.77 30.99 -10.56
N ARG A 101 -8.16 31.34 -11.69
CA ARG A 101 -7.27 30.43 -12.44
C ARG A 101 -6.02 30.09 -11.64
N SER A 102 -5.43 31.06 -10.96
CA SER A 102 -4.24 30.83 -10.12
C SER A 102 -4.56 29.94 -8.92
N ILE A 103 -5.68 30.17 -8.22
CA ILE A 103 -6.09 29.33 -7.08
C ILE A 103 -6.38 27.90 -7.54
N VAL A 104 -7.16 27.74 -8.61
CA VAL A 104 -7.47 26.40 -9.17
C VAL A 104 -6.21 25.72 -9.70
N GLY A 105 -5.33 26.47 -10.37
CA GLY A 105 -4.07 25.95 -10.89
C GLY A 105 -3.13 25.48 -9.78
N MET A 106 -2.92 26.29 -8.74
CA MET A 106 -2.09 25.93 -7.60
C MET A 106 -2.67 24.75 -6.82
N MET A 107 -3.97 24.77 -6.53
CA MET A 107 -4.63 23.67 -5.84
C MET A 107 -4.58 22.38 -6.68
N GLY A 108 -4.84 22.46 -7.98
CA GLY A 108 -4.78 21.32 -8.89
C GLY A 108 -3.38 20.72 -9.01
N PHE A 109 -2.35 21.57 -9.12
CA PHE A 109 -0.96 21.11 -9.14
C PHE A 109 -0.56 20.47 -7.80
N GLY A 110 -0.91 21.10 -6.67
CA GLY A 110 -0.63 20.58 -5.33
C GLY A 110 -1.29 19.22 -5.07
N LEU A 111 -2.59 19.09 -5.38
CA LEU A 111 -3.33 17.83 -5.23
C LEU A 111 -2.79 16.74 -6.17
N SER A 112 -2.41 17.10 -7.39
CA SER A 112 -1.83 16.14 -8.34
C SER A 112 -0.45 15.66 -7.88
N GLY A 113 0.39 16.56 -7.36
CA GLY A 113 1.69 16.22 -6.77
C GLY A 113 1.56 15.29 -5.57
N PHE A 114 0.63 15.60 -4.65
CA PHE A 114 0.35 14.73 -3.49
C PHE A 114 -0.21 13.36 -3.93
N GLY A 115 -1.16 13.33 -4.85
CA GLY A 115 -1.69 12.09 -5.40
C GLY A 115 -0.63 11.25 -6.09
N GLY A 116 0.26 11.88 -6.85
CA GLY A 116 1.42 11.23 -7.46
C GLY A 116 2.37 10.64 -6.41
N ALA A 117 2.63 11.36 -5.31
CA ALA A 117 3.44 10.86 -4.20
C ALA A 117 2.80 9.67 -3.48
N CYS A 118 1.49 9.67 -3.25
CA CYS A 118 0.78 8.52 -2.68
C CYS A 118 0.87 7.29 -3.59
N LEU A 119 0.72 7.47 -4.90
CA LEU A 119 0.87 6.38 -5.87
C LEU A 119 2.31 5.86 -5.91
N ALA A 120 3.31 6.76 -5.89
CA ALA A 120 4.71 6.38 -5.85
C ALA A 120 5.07 5.60 -4.57
N PHE A 121 4.50 6.00 -3.42
CA PHE A 121 4.66 5.30 -2.15
C PHE A 121 4.04 3.89 -2.17
N LEU A 122 2.87 3.73 -2.82
CA LEU A 122 2.22 2.43 -2.96
C LEU A 122 2.84 1.57 -4.07
N TRP A 123 3.59 2.18 -4.98
CA TRP A 123 4.25 1.45 -6.06
C TRP A 123 5.39 0.60 -5.49
N PRO A 124 5.44 -0.71 -5.81
CA PRO A 124 6.51 -1.57 -5.32
C PRO A 124 7.86 -1.11 -5.89
N GLN A 125 8.66 -0.41 -5.09
CA GLN A 125 10.03 -0.05 -5.42
C GLN A 125 10.94 -1.19 -4.96
N GLY A 126 11.57 -1.87 -5.92
CA GLY A 126 12.71 -2.79 -5.70
C GLY A 126 12.65 -3.60 -4.42
N VAL A 127 11.60 -4.43 -4.25
CA VAL A 127 11.45 -5.27 -3.06
C VAL A 127 12.69 -6.16 -2.89
N SER A 128 13.52 -5.84 -1.90
CA SER A 128 14.62 -6.69 -1.46
C SER A 128 14.20 -7.38 -0.16
N GLY A 129 14.33 -8.71 -0.10
CA GLY A 129 13.91 -9.53 1.04
C GLY A 129 12.71 -10.41 0.71
N PHE A 130 11.86 -10.68 1.70
CA PHE A 130 10.72 -11.58 1.52
C PHE A 130 9.75 -11.09 0.42
N GLY A 131 9.40 -11.99 -0.50
CA GLY A 131 8.61 -11.69 -1.71
C GLY A 131 9.47 -11.43 -2.95
N SER A 132 10.78 -11.64 -2.87
CA SER A 132 11.74 -11.48 -3.96
C SER A 132 12.76 -12.64 -4.00
N LYS A 133 13.65 -12.60 -4.99
CA LYS A 133 14.78 -13.54 -5.10
C LYS A 133 15.87 -13.17 -4.10
N ILE A 134 16.14 -14.09 -3.16
CA ILE A 134 17.16 -13.95 -2.13
C ILE A 134 18.36 -14.81 -2.53
N ARG A 135 19.53 -14.18 -2.64
CA ARG A 135 20.80 -14.89 -2.80
C ARG A 135 21.24 -15.40 -1.43
N VAL A 136 21.23 -16.71 -1.23
CA VAL A 136 21.54 -17.33 0.07
C VAL A 136 23.05 -17.42 0.29
N GLY A 137 23.80 -17.86 -0.71
CA GLY A 137 25.24 -18.10 -0.60
C GLY A 137 25.71 -19.18 -1.56
N ASN A 138 26.98 -19.58 -1.45
CA ASN A 138 27.52 -20.72 -2.19
C ASN A 138 26.91 -22.02 -1.64
N LEU A 139 26.56 -22.96 -2.52
CA LEU A 139 25.92 -24.21 -2.12
C LEU A 139 26.81 -25.06 -1.20
N VAL A 140 28.14 -25.05 -1.39
CA VAL A 140 29.09 -25.78 -0.53
C VAL A 140 29.05 -25.25 0.90
N GLU A 141 29.10 -23.93 1.06
CA GLU A 141 29.03 -23.28 2.39
C GLU A 141 27.66 -23.51 3.03
N VAL A 142 26.58 -23.43 2.24
CA VAL A 142 25.22 -23.70 2.72
C VAL A 142 25.09 -25.13 3.22
N LEU A 143 25.65 -26.12 2.52
CA LEU A 143 25.63 -27.52 2.95
C LEU A 143 26.43 -27.73 4.24
N ALA A 144 27.61 -27.12 4.37
CA ALA A 144 28.41 -27.16 5.59
C ALA A 144 27.69 -26.48 6.79
N ASP A 145 27.01 -25.36 6.54
CA ASP A 145 26.18 -24.68 7.54
C ASP A 145 25.00 -25.56 7.98
N ILE A 146 24.36 -26.28 7.05
CA ILE A 146 23.27 -27.22 7.36
C ILE A 146 23.78 -28.32 8.30
N GLU A 147 24.92 -28.93 7.99
CA GLU A 147 25.53 -29.98 8.80
C GLU A 147 25.90 -29.47 10.21
N THR A 148 26.53 -28.28 10.28
CA THR A 148 26.88 -27.62 11.54
C THR A 148 25.67 -27.34 12.43
N ASN A 149 24.50 -27.11 11.83
CA ASN A 149 23.25 -26.84 12.54
C ASN A 149 22.35 -28.09 12.66
N ASN A 150 22.92 -29.29 12.71
CA ASN A 150 22.20 -30.56 12.86
C ASN A 150 21.13 -30.79 11.78
N GLY A 151 21.45 -30.45 10.53
CA GLY A 151 20.56 -30.67 9.39
C GLY A 151 19.54 -29.56 9.13
N PHE A 152 19.54 -28.47 9.91
CA PHE A 152 18.57 -27.37 9.79
C PHE A 152 19.23 -25.99 9.74
N LEU A 153 19.17 -25.33 8.59
CA LEU A 153 19.67 -23.95 8.45
C LEU A 153 18.52 -22.95 8.39
N TYR A 154 18.40 -22.09 9.41
CA TYR A 154 17.41 -21.01 9.39
C TYR A 154 17.94 -19.77 8.65
N LYS A 155 17.18 -19.26 7.68
CA LYS A 155 17.46 -17.97 7.02
C LYS A 155 16.30 -16.98 7.28
N PRO A 156 16.49 -16.01 8.19
CA PRO A 156 15.43 -15.09 8.59
C PRO A 156 14.97 -14.15 7.46
N GLU A 157 15.84 -13.85 6.50
CA GLU A 157 15.55 -12.97 5.35
C GLU A 157 14.39 -13.50 4.51
N GLY A 158 14.32 -14.83 4.35
CA GLY A 158 13.26 -15.53 3.64
C GLY A 158 12.19 -16.16 4.55
N ARG A 159 12.33 -16.03 5.89
CA ARG A 159 11.54 -16.79 6.87
C ARG A 159 11.45 -18.27 6.50
N MET A 160 12.60 -18.85 6.17
CA MET A 160 12.69 -20.18 5.58
C MET A 160 13.70 -21.04 6.30
N TRP A 161 13.47 -22.34 6.23
CA TRP A 161 14.43 -23.37 6.59
C TRP A 161 15.06 -23.92 5.33
N ILE A 162 16.37 -24.09 5.32
CA ILE A 162 17.10 -24.80 4.28
C ILE A 162 17.56 -26.12 4.89
N THR A 163 17.28 -27.20 4.19
CA THR A 163 17.63 -28.57 4.59
C THR A 163 18.31 -29.28 3.43
N ALA A 164 19.16 -30.24 3.76
CA ALA A 164 19.79 -31.10 2.77
C ALA A 164 18.76 -32.11 2.22
N TYR A 165 18.78 -32.33 0.92
CA TYR A 165 17.96 -33.33 0.25
C TYR A 165 18.86 -34.45 -0.26
N PRO A 166 18.64 -35.72 0.16
CA PRO A 166 19.55 -36.80 -0.18
C PRO A 166 19.51 -37.13 -1.68
N ASN A 167 20.70 -37.22 -2.29
CA ASN A 167 20.85 -37.50 -3.73
C ASN A 167 20.17 -38.81 -4.15
N GLY A 168 20.14 -39.83 -3.28
CA GLY A 168 19.49 -41.12 -3.53
C GLY A 168 17.95 -41.05 -3.66
N SER A 169 17.33 -39.95 -3.23
CA SER A 169 15.87 -39.76 -3.26
C SER A 169 15.42 -38.77 -4.34
N VAL A 170 16.32 -38.32 -5.21
CA VAL A 170 16.04 -37.30 -6.23
C VAL A 170 15.02 -37.79 -7.26
N GLU A 171 15.07 -39.06 -7.66
CA GLU A 171 14.09 -39.62 -8.61
C GLU A 171 12.67 -39.65 -8.04
N LYS A 172 12.52 -39.94 -6.74
CA LYS A 172 11.22 -39.83 -6.06
C LYS A 172 10.76 -38.37 -5.98
N ALA A 173 11.68 -37.43 -5.78
CA ALA A 173 11.37 -36.00 -5.84
C ALA A 173 10.91 -35.57 -7.24
N ARG A 174 11.53 -36.06 -8.32
CA ARG A 174 11.10 -35.76 -9.70
C ARG A 174 9.66 -36.20 -9.97
N ALA A 175 9.21 -37.27 -9.33
CA ALA A 175 7.84 -37.77 -9.46
C ALA A 175 6.82 -37.03 -8.57
N ALA A 176 7.24 -36.54 -7.40
CA ALA A 176 6.34 -35.98 -6.38
C ALA A 176 6.29 -34.45 -6.34
N TYR A 177 7.32 -33.76 -6.82
CA TYR A 177 7.51 -32.33 -6.64
C TYR A 177 7.44 -31.55 -7.95
N SER A 178 7.13 -30.26 -7.81
CA SER A 178 7.04 -29.34 -8.95
C SER A 178 8.43 -28.92 -9.44
N PRO A 179 8.58 -28.51 -10.71
CA PRO A 179 9.87 -28.09 -11.25
C PRO A 179 10.53 -26.93 -10.50
N ALA A 180 9.72 -26.05 -9.88
CA ALA A 180 10.20 -24.85 -9.22
C ALA A 180 11.00 -25.13 -7.93
N GLU A 181 10.61 -26.15 -7.16
CA GLU A 181 11.31 -26.56 -5.94
C GLU A 181 12.38 -27.64 -6.21
N LEU A 182 12.21 -28.40 -7.29
CA LEU A 182 13.05 -29.54 -7.66
C LEU A 182 14.50 -29.15 -8.00
N ALA A 183 14.72 -27.98 -8.59
CA ALA A 183 16.04 -27.55 -9.06
C ALA A 183 17.11 -27.50 -7.94
N GLY A 184 16.72 -27.13 -6.70
CA GLY A 184 17.64 -27.20 -5.56
C GLY A 184 18.04 -28.62 -5.17
N MET A 185 17.10 -29.57 -5.32
CA MET A 185 17.32 -30.98 -4.97
C MET A 185 18.18 -31.68 -6.03
N THR A 186 17.96 -31.37 -7.31
CA THR A 186 18.70 -31.98 -8.42
C THR A 186 20.10 -31.41 -8.58
N ALA A 187 20.32 -30.16 -8.15
CA ALA A 187 21.63 -29.51 -8.19
C ALA A 187 22.71 -30.34 -7.46
N GLY A 188 22.36 -31.08 -6.41
CA GLY A 188 23.29 -32.00 -5.74
C GLY A 188 23.87 -33.05 -6.69
N VAL A 189 22.99 -33.75 -7.42
CA VAL A 189 23.38 -34.78 -8.39
C VAL A 189 24.02 -34.17 -9.64
N GLU A 190 23.45 -33.09 -10.17
CA GLU A 190 23.85 -32.50 -11.45
C GLU A 190 25.18 -31.75 -11.36
N GLN A 191 25.50 -31.15 -10.21
CA GLN A 191 26.72 -30.38 -9.98
C GLN A 191 27.75 -31.13 -9.11
N GLY A 192 27.45 -32.37 -8.69
CA GLY A 192 28.37 -33.25 -7.98
C GLY A 192 28.60 -32.90 -6.52
N PHE A 193 27.60 -32.34 -5.82
CA PHE A 193 27.64 -32.12 -4.38
C PHE A 193 27.11 -33.33 -3.59
N ASP A 194 27.46 -33.45 -2.32
CA ASP A 194 27.08 -34.58 -1.47
C ASP A 194 25.56 -34.73 -1.29
N SER A 195 24.83 -33.61 -1.35
CA SER A 195 23.37 -33.57 -1.32
C SER A 195 22.83 -32.35 -2.07
N GLY A 196 21.57 -32.42 -2.47
CA GLY A 196 20.81 -31.26 -2.91
C GLY A 196 20.32 -30.44 -1.72
N VAL A 197 19.56 -29.38 -1.99
CA VAL A 197 18.94 -28.54 -0.95
C VAL A 197 17.48 -28.27 -1.23
N MET A 198 16.73 -28.02 -0.18
CA MET A 198 15.32 -27.61 -0.25
C MET A 198 15.08 -26.42 0.66
N ALA A 199 14.31 -25.44 0.16
CA ALA A 199 13.89 -24.26 0.92
C ALA A 199 12.43 -24.38 1.35
N LEU A 200 12.22 -24.61 2.64
CA LEU A 200 10.91 -24.78 3.28
C LEU A 200 10.45 -23.46 3.91
N TYR A 201 9.22 -23.08 3.65
CA TYR A 201 8.62 -21.92 4.31
C TYR A 201 8.30 -22.26 5.77
N GLN A 202 8.78 -21.45 6.71
CA GLN A 202 8.54 -21.62 8.15
C GLN A 202 7.08 -21.36 8.59
N LYS A 203 6.13 -21.35 7.66
CA LYS A 203 4.72 -21.14 7.94
C LYS A 203 3.98 -22.46 7.90
N CYS A 204 3.31 -22.81 9.00
CA CYS A 204 2.49 -24.01 9.09
C CYS A 204 1.29 -23.93 8.13
N PRO A 205 1.11 -24.92 7.22
CA PRO A 205 -0.05 -25.03 6.34
C PRO A 205 -1.42 -25.13 7.04
N HIS A 206 -1.46 -25.40 8.35
CA HIS A 206 -2.70 -25.43 9.12
C HIS A 206 -3.32 -24.03 9.23
N LEU A 207 -2.77 -23.18 10.10
CA LEU A 207 -3.27 -21.83 10.39
C LEU A 207 -2.17 -20.75 10.37
N GLY A 208 -0.97 -21.09 9.87
CA GLY A 208 0.09 -20.11 9.63
C GLY A 208 1.05 -19.84 10.79
N CYS A 209 1.00 -20.61 11.89
CA CYS A 209 2.01 -20.54 12.95
C CYS A 209 3.43 -20.78 12.44
N ARG A 210 4.42 -20.22 13.14
CA ARG A 210 5.83 -20.53 12.91
C ARG A 210 6.12 -22.00 13.25
N VAL A 211 6.84 -22.71 12.38
CA VAL A 211 7.25 -24.11 12.61
C VAL A 211 8.74 -24.17 13.00
N PRO A 212 9.07 -24.51 14.26
CA PRO A 212 10.45 -24.79 14.66
C PRO A 212 10.90 -26.18 14.20
N ASN A 213 12.22 -26.41 14.17
CA ASN A 213 12.80 -27.74 14.04
C ASN A 213 12.89 -28.42 15.41
N CYS A 214 12.92 -29.74 15.41
CA CYS A 214 13.18 -30.59 16.55
C CYS A 214 14.44 -31.40 16.28
N VAL A 215 15.50 -31.14 17.05
CA VAL A 215 16.80 -31.79 16.84
C VAL A 215 16.76 -33.27 17.22
N SER A 216 15.93 -33.67 18.18
CA SER A 216 15.83 -35.07 18.61
C SER A 216 15.12 -35.97 17.61
N SER A 217 13.96 -35.54 17.07
CA SER A 217 13.23 -36.30 16.05
C SER A 217 13.75 -36.08 14.63
N GLN A 218 14.60 -35.06 14.43
CA GLN A 218 15.03 -34.56 13.12
C GLN A 218 13.85 -34.13 12.23
N TRP A 219 12.77 -33.66 12.85
CA TRP A 219 11.54 -33.23 12.20
C TRP A 219 11.22 -31.76 12.48
N PHE A 220 10.26 -31.22 11.73
CA PHE A 220 9.62 -29.94 12.04
C PHE A 220 8.31 -30.16 12.77
N GLU A 221 8.16 -29.52 13.93
CA GLU A 221 7.05 -29.79 14.83
C GLU A 221 6.37 -28.48 15.23
N CYS A 222 5.11 -28.30 14.79
CA CYS A 222 4.37 -27.07 15.04
C CYS A 222 3.70 -27.12 16.44
N PRO A 223 4.10 -26.26 17.39
CA PRO A 223 3.60 -26.32 18.76
C PRO A 223 2.16 -25.83 18.92
N CYS A 224 1.58 -25.19 17.90
CA CYS A 224 0.22 -24.64 18.00
C CYS A 224 -0.87 -25.73 18.07
N HIS A 225 -0.77 -26.76 17.22
CA HIS A 225 -1.79 -27.82 17.11
C HIS A 225 -1.17 -29.19 16.80
N GLY A 226 0.14 -29.36 16.96
CA GLY A 226 0.82 -30.64 16.82
C GLY A 226 1.00 -31.15 15.40
N SER A 227 1.04 -30.28 14.38
CA SER A 227 1.40 -30.73 13.03
C SER A 227 2.88 -31.06 12.94
N GLN A 228 3.20 -32.24 12.41
CA GLN A 228 4.56 -32.78 12.32
C GLN A 228 4.94 -33.00 10.86
N TYR A 229 6.17 -32.65 10.50
CA TYR A 229 6.72 -32.82 9.17
C TYR A 229 8.13 -33.40 9.27
N ASN A 230 8.52 -34.26 8.35
CA ASN A 230 9.89 -34.77 8.32
C ASN A 230 10.91 -33.68 7.95
N GLN A 231 12.20 -34.02 7.89
CA GLN A 231 13.28 -33.06 7.61
C GLN A 231 13.13 -32.37 6.23
N VAL A 232 12.40 -32.96 5.29
CA VAL A 232 12.12 -32.36 3.96
C VAL A 232 10.72 -31.73 3.87
N GLY A 233 10.08 -31.49 5.02
CA GLY A 233 8.81 -30.78 5.13
C GLY A 233 7.58 -31.57 4.68
N GLU A 234 7.68 -32.88 4.45
CA GLU A 234 6.53 -33.73 4.16
C GLU A 234 5.74 -34.01 5.42
N LYS A 235 4.40 -33.91 5.33
CA LYS A 235 3.53 -34.12 6.49
C LYS A 235 3.61 -35.56 7.01
N ARG A 236 3.79 -35.70 8.32
CA ARG A 236 3.76 -36.97 9.07
C ARG A 236 2.60 -37.06 10.05
N GLY A 237 2.21 -35.95 10.68
CA GLY A 237 1.19 -35.96 11.72
C GLY A 237 0.43 -34.64 11.89
N GLY A 238 -0.64 -34.69 12.68
CA GLY A 238 -1.45 -33.54 13.08
C GLY A 238 -2.42 -32.98 12.02
N PRO A 239 -3.05 -31.82 12.30
CA PRO A 239 -4.22 -31.33 11.56
C PRO A 239 -3.92 -30.60 10.25
N ALA A 240 -2.66 -30.25 9.95
CA ALA A 240 -2.34 -29.56 8.69
C ALA A 240 -2.81 -30.35 7.46
N PRO A 241 -3.40 -29.72 6.43
CA PRO A 241 -3.98 -30.46 5.30
C PRO A 241 -2.94 -31.02 4.30
N ARG A 242 -1.66 -30.63 4.42
CA ARG A 242 -0.58 -30.97 3.49
C ARG A 242 0.79 -30.74 4.15
N GLY A 243 1.88 -31.10 3.46
CA GLY A 243 3.25 -30.77 3.87
C GLY A 243 3.55 -29.27 3.86
N MET A 244 4.70 -28.89 4.41
CA MET A 244 5.17 -27.50 4.47
C MET A 244 5.29 -26.90 3.08
N ASP A 245 4.92 -25.63 2.97
CA ASP A 245 5.14 -24.86 1.74
C ASP A 245 6.62 -24.73 1.44
N ARG A 246 6.93 -24.60 0.14
CA ARG A 246 8.30 -24.48 -0.34
C ARG A 246 8.46 -23.22 -1.16
N PHE A 247 9.70 -22.77 -1.30
CA PHE A 247 10.03 -21.70 -2.22
C PHE A 247 10.62 -22.27 -3.50
N ALA A 248 10.46 -21.53 -4.59
CA ALA A 248 11.16 -21.86 -5.81
C ALA A 248 12.68 -21.63 -5.60
N VAL A 249 13.49 -22.56 -6.10
CA VAL A 249 14.94 -22.56 -5.92
C VAL A 249 15.62 -22.57 -7.28
N SER A 250 16.71 -21.84 -7.43
CA SER A 250 17.65 -21.99 -8.54
C SER A 250 19.09 -22.02 -8.02
N VAL A 251 19.96 -22.71 -8.75
CA VAL A 251 21.39 -22.76 -8.45
C VAL A 251 22.15 -22.27 -9.67
N ASP A 252 22.65 -21.04 -9.60
CA ASP A 252 23.32 -20.36 -10.71
C ASP A 252 24.82 -20.29 -10.39
N GLY A 253 25.65 -21.05 -11.11
CA GLY A 253 27.10 -21.04 -10.91
C GLY A 253 27.54 -21.45 -9.50
N GLY A 254 26.85 -22.44 -8.89
CA GLY A 254 27.10 -22.91 -7.53
C GLY A 254 26.55 -21.98 -6.43
N VAL A 255 25.86 -20.89 -6.78
CA VAL A 255 25.22 -19.99 -5.81
C VAL A 255 23.74 -20.34 -5.70
N LEU A 256 23.29 -20.61 -4.48
CA LEU A 256 21.90 -20.87 -4.15
C LEU A 256 21.09 -19.57 -4.15
N VAL A 257 20.04 -19.52 -4.96
CA VAL A 257 19.06 -18.44 -5.02
C VAL A 257 17.69 -19.01 -4.71
N VAL A 258 16.97 -18.36 -3.79
CA VAL A 258 15.62 -18.77 -3.40
C VAL A 258 14.65 -17.64 -3.72
N ASP A 259 13.63 -17.93 -4.54
CA ASP A 259 12.57 -16.99 -4.86
C ASP A 259 11.42 -17.09 -3.86
N THR A 260 11.41 -16.16 -2.91
CA THR A 260 10.37 -16.08 -1.88
C THR A 260 9.06 -15.44 -2.35
N GLY A 261 9.03 -14.90 -3.58
CA GLY A 261 7.80 -14.45 -4.23
C GLY A 261 6.97 -15.61 -4.80
N THR A 262 7.61 -16.74 -5.08
CA THR A 262 6.98 -17.92 -5.65
C THR A 262 6.86 -19.02 -4.58
N ILE A 263 5.70 -19.06 -3.91
CA ILE A 263 5.39 -20.10 -2.92
C ILE A 263 4.76 -21.30 -3.61
N VAL A 264 5.44 -22.44 -3.54
CA VAL A 264 4.93 -23.75 -3.97
C VAL A 264 4.17 -24.37 -2.82
N GLN A 265 2.94 -24.81 -3.09
CA GLN A 265 2.14 -25.52 -2.09
C GLN A 265 2.81 -26.83 -1.72
N GLY A 266 2.94 -27.09 -0.42
CA GLY A 266 3.54 -28.32 0.06
C GLY A 266 2.81 -29.59 -0.42
N PRO A 267 3.49 -30.73 -0.41
CA PRO A 267 3.02 -31.96 -1.04
C PRO A 267 1.80 -32.54 -0.31
N PRO A 268 0.96 -33.33 -1.01
CA PRO A 268 -0.22 -33.94 -0.41
C PRO A 268 0.15 -34.93 0.72
N ILE A 269 -0.83 -35.22 1.57
CA ILE A 269 -0.69 -36.20 2.67
C ILE A 269 -0.28 -37.56 2.10
N GLY A 270 0.65 -38.23 2.76
CA GLY A 270 1.16 -39.55 2.34
C GLY A 270 2.40 -39.49 1.44
N THR A 271 2.83 -38.29 1.02
CA THR A 271 4.10 -38.13 0.31
C THR A 271 5.27 -38.50 1.23
N ASN A 272 6.12 -39.43 0.78
CA ASN A 272 7.29 -39.88 1.52
C ASN A 272 8.44 -40.16 0.55
N THR A 273 9.14 -39.11 0.09
CA THR A 273 10.22 -39.27 -0.89
C THR A 273 11.50 -39.79 -0.26
N THR A 274 11.81 -39.41 0.98
CA THR A 274 13.07 -39.82 1.65
C THR A 274 12.96 -41.12 2.42
N GLY A 275 11.76 -41.55 2.79
CA GLY A 275 11.57 -42.67 3.73
C GLY A 275 11.97 -42.34 5.16
N GLN A 276 12.29 -41.07 5.47
CA GLN A 276 12.75 -40.67 6.80
C GLN A 276 11.60 -40.76 7.80
N GLU A 277 11.82 -41.57 8.84
CA GLU A 277 11.00 -41.65 10.04
C GLU A 277 11.59 -40.77 11.15
N ALA A 278 10.92 -40.65 12.30
CA ALA A 278 11.43 -39.88 13.43
C ALA A 278 12.67 -40.59 14.00
N GLU A 279 13.79 -39.88 14.09
CA GLU A 279 15.06 -40.46 14.54
C GLU A 279 15.16 -40.55 16.08
N GLY A 280 14.30 -39.82 16.77
CA GLY A 280 14.24 -39.75 18.22
C GLY A 280 12.91 -39.20 18.71
N PRO A 281 12.80 -38.89 20.01
CA PRO A 281 11.54 -38.41 20.59
C PRO A 281 11.15 -37.06 20.01
N ASN A 282 9.83 -36.85 19.85
CA ASN A 282 9.29 -35.56 19.45
C ASN A 282 9.55 -34.49 20.52
N CYS A 283 9.84 -33.26 20.09
CA CYS A 283 10.09 -32.11 20.96
C CYS A 283 8.78 -31.53 21.51
N ILE A 284 7.72 -31.59 20.72
CA ILE A 284 6.37 -31.44 21.24
C ILE A 284 6.01 -32.80 21.83
N GLY A 285 5.68 -32.83 23.12
CA GLY A 285 5.15 -34.04 23.73
C GLY A 285 4.00 -34.55 22.88
N GLU A 286 3.85 -35.88 22.77
CA GLU A 286 2.65 -36.50 22.19
C GLU A 286 1.44 -35.76 22.79
N ALA A 287 0.84 -34.85 22.02
CA ALA A 287 -0.35 -34.16 22.43
C ALA A 287 -1.37 -35.29 22.60
N GLY A 288 -1.72 -35.54 23.87
CA GLY A 288 -2.34 -36.76 24.33
C GLY A 288 -3.47 -37.22 23.42
N GLY A 289 -3.52 -38.54 23.22
CA GLY A 289 -4.64 -39.18 22.57
C GLY A 289 -5.96 -38.71 23.19
N HIS A 290 -6.82 -38.22 22.33
CA HIS A 290 -8.27 -38.14 22.53
C HIS A 290 -8.94 -38.50 21.21
#